data_AF-A0A8J1VZY5-F1
#
_entry.id   AF-A0A8J1VZY5-F1
#
_cell.length_a   1.000
_cell.length_b   1.000
_cell.length_c   1.000
_cell.angle_alpha   90.00
_cell.angle_beta   90.00
_cell.angle_gamma   90.00
#
_symmetry.space_group_name_H-M   'P 1'
#
loop_
_entity.id
_entity.type
_entity.pdbx_description
1 polymer ?
#
loop_
_entity_poly.entity_id
_entity_poly.type
_entity_poly.pdbx_seq_one_letter_code
_entity_poly.pdbx_strand_id
1 'polypeptide(L)'
;MVIPMPSVAVAAYPSDKAMRYRNIFFALSILISAAAAVQMFVMKEIMNGFMMGLIGVCGFYCLRDQSVDMQCLMSWGIICFINGILEVVKFIDRVVHLPPGVEVFSTDNGFESNFIMVILILGMISMLVVSILAYNVYSDQDLFGSGGDDSSRWGGPRQSPRNSSYGAVQNFGGGTLGSSPAAPAQSQNFQPFQGKGNVLGA
;
A
#
# COMPACT_ATOMS: atom_id res chain seq x y z
N MET A 1 1.08 28.53 7.59
CA MET A 1 0.06 27.86 8.42
C MET A 1 0.34 26.38 8.40
N VAL A 2 0.80 25.84 9.54
CA VAL A 2 1.01 24.40 9.72
C VAL A 2 -0.35 23.83 10.06
N ILE A 3 -1.05 23.26 9.08
CA ILE A 3 -2.21 22.42 9.35
C ILE A 3 -1.62 21.16 10.00
N PRO A 4 -1.96 20.83 11.26
CA PRO A 4 -1.50 19.60 11.88
C PRO A 4 -2.04 18.44 11.05
N MET A 5 -1.16 17.82 10.27
CA MET A 5 -1.52 16.57 9.62
C MET A 5 -1.71 15.52 10.73
N PRO A 6 -2.78 14.69 10.66
CA PRO A 6 -2.97 13.63 11.62
C PRO A 6 -1.68 12.83 11.72
N SER A 7 -1.24 12.52 12.94
CA SER A 7 -0.07 11.68 13.15
C SER A 7 -0.34 10.32 12.53
N VAL A 8 0.20 10.09 11.33
CA VAL A 8 0.12 8.79 10.68
C VAL A 8 0.90 7.83 11.56
N ALA A 9 0.25 6.76 12.02
CA ALA A 9 0.85 5.82 12.96
C ALA A 9 2.18 5.29 12.39
N VAL A 10 3.25 5.43 13.18
CA VAL A 10 4.61 5.10 12.76
C VAL A 10 4.72 3.59 12.53
N ALA A 11 5.09 3.23 11.29
CA ALA A 11 5.48 1.90 10.84
C ALA A 11 4.51 0.75 11.21
N ALA A 12 3.33 0.75 10.58
CA ALA A 12 2.58 -0.49 10.40
C ALA A 12 3.43 -1.47 9.56
N TYR A 13 3.64 -2.69 10.05
CA TYR A 13 4.29 -3.75 9.29
C TYR A 13 3.65 -3.88 7.90
N PRO A 14 4.43 -4.19 6.84
CA PRO A 14 3.89 -4.32 5.50
C PRO A 14 2.78 -5.38 5.49
N SER A 15 1.55 -4.96 5.18
CA SER A 15 0.41 -5.86 5.05
C SER A 15 0.67 -6.85 3.91
N ASP A 16 0.33 -8.12 4.13
CA ASP A 16 0.40 -9.17 3.11
C ASP A 16 -0.38 -8.79 1.85
N LYS A 17 -1.45 -7.99 1.96
CA LYS A 17 -2.19 -7.49 0.81
C LYS A 17 -1.35 -6.52 -0.04
N ALA A 18 -0.64 -5.58 0.58
CA ALA A 18 0.22 -4.67 -0.17
C ALA A 18 1.31 -5.39 -0.94
N MET A 19 1.87 -6.46 -0.36
CA MET A 19 2.85 -7.30 -1.05
C MET A 19 2.26 -7.97 -2.30
N ARG A 20 0.99 -8.41 -2.26
CA ARG A 20 0.30 -8.99 -3.42
C ARG A 20 -0.01 -7.96 -4.50
N TYR A 21 -0.40 -6.75 -4.12
CA TYR A 21 -0.69 -5.66 -5.07
C TYR A 21 0.54 -4.92 -5.58
N ARG A 22 1.74 -5.22 -5.05
CA ARG A 22 3.00 -4.54 -5.42
C ARG A 22 3.23 -4.49 -6.92
N ASN A 23 3.06 -5.62 -7.62
CA ASN A 23 3.25 -5.69 -9.07
C ASN A 23 2.23 -4.84 -9.84
N ILE A 24 1.00 -4.74 -9.32
CA ILE A 24 -0.06 -3.92 -9.92
C ILE A 24 0.27 -2.43 -9.74
N PHE A 25 0.72 -2.02 -8.56
CA PHE A 25 1.17 -0.64 -8.34
C PHE A 25 2.38 -0.27 -9.21
N PHE A 26 3.32 -1.19 -9.42
CA PHE A 26 4.43 -0.97 -10.35
C PHE A 26 3.95 -0.79 -11.79
N ALA A 27 3.05 -1.66 -12.25
CA ALA A 27 2.48 -1.55 -13.60
C ALA A 27 1.74 -0.21 -13.80
N LEU A 28 0.96 0.21 -12.81
CA LEU A 28 0.26 1.50 -12.83
C LEU A 28 1.24 2.69 -12.80
N SER A 29 2.32 2.62 -12.02
CA SER A 29 3.36 3.67 -11.98
C SER A 29 4.09 3.82 -13.32
N ILE A 30 4.39 2.71 -14.00
CA ILE A 30 4.97 2.72 -15.36
C ILE A 30 4.01 3.37 -16.35
N LEU A 31 2.74 2.99 -16.29
CA LEU A 31 1.69 3.54 -17.14
C LEU A 31 1.53 5.06 -16.92
N ILE A 32 1.49 5.53 -15.67
CA ILE A 32 1.44 6.96 -15.34
C ILE A 32 2.67 7.68 -15.91
N SER A 33 3.86 7.09 -15.78
CA SER A 33 5.10 7.66 -16.31
C SER A 33 5.12 7.71 -17.84
N ALA A 34 4.58 6.69 -18.50
CA ALA A 34 4.43 6.66 -19.95
C ALA A 34 3.43 7.72 -20.44
N ALA A 35 2.28 7.85 -19.76
CA ALA A 35 1.31 8.90 -20.05
C ALA A 35 1.92 10.30 -19.84
N ALA A 36 2.70 10.50 -18.78
CA ALA A 36 3.43 11.73 -18.53
C ALA A 36 4.42 12.09 -19.65
N ALA A 37 5.18 11.11 -20.14
CA ALA A 37 6.09 11.29 -21.26
C ALA A 37 5.35 11.70 -22.54
N VAL A 38 4.23 11.04 -22.84
CA VAL A 38 3.40 11.37 -24.01
C VAL A 38 2.83 12.78 -23.89
N GLN A 39 2.33 13.18 -22.72
CA GLN A 39 1.87 14.56 -22.49
C GLN A 39 2.99 15.59 -22.67
N MET A 40 4.18 15.29 -22.17
CA MET A 40 5.33 16.19 -22.23
C MET A 40 5.84 16.37 -23.67
N PHE A 41 6.00 15.29 -24.42
CA PHE A 41 6.62 15.33 -25.76
C PHE A 41 5.62 15.58 -26.89
N VAL A 42 4.39 15.06 -26.80
CA VAL A 42 3.41 15.11 -27.89
C VAL A 42 2.47 16.30 -27.73
N MET A 43 1.88 16.46 -26.54
CA MET A 43 0.93 17.56 -26.26
C MET A 43 1.60 18.90 -25.92
N LYS A 44 2.93 18.89 -25.69
CA LYS A 44 3.73 20.07 -25.29
C LYS A 44 3.26 20.73 -23.99
N GLU A 45 2.52 19.99 -23.15
CA GLU A 45 2.07 20.46 -21.84
C GLU A 45 3.12 20.17 -20.77
N ILE A 46 4.25 20.89 -20.86
CA ILE A 46 5.46 20.61 -20.06
C ILE A 46 5.16 20.59 -18.56
N MET A 47 4.41 21.58 -18.05
CA MET A 47 4.14 21.69 -16.62
C MET A 47 3.30 20.52 -16.09
N ASN A 48 2.28 20.11 -16.85
CA ASN A 48 1.40 19.02 -16.45
C ASN A 48 2.12 17.67 -16.51
N GLY A 49 2.79 17.40 -17.64
CA GLY A 49 3.60 16.19 -17.80
C GLY A 49 4.73 16.09 -16.77
N PHE A 50 5.33 17.22 -16.37
CA PHE A 50 6.34 17.25 -15.32
C PHE A 50 5.77 16.85 -13.94
N MET A 51 4.61 17.40 -13.55
CA MET A 51 3.96 17.04 -12.29
C MET A 51 3.55 15.57 -12.27
N MET A 52 2.95 15.05 -13.35
CA MET A 52 2.68 13.61 -13.49
C MET A 52 3.95 12.76 -13.41
N GLY A 53 5.04 13.21 -14.04
CA GLY A 53 6.33 12.52 -13.98
C GLY A 53 6.87 12.41 -12.56
N LEU A 54 6.79 13.49 -11.77
CA LEU A 54 7.16 13.47 -10.35
C LEU A 54 6.29 12.50 -9.54
N ILE A 55 4.99 12.44 -9.82
CA ILE A 55 4.07 11.47 -9.18
C ILE A 55 4.47 10.04 -9.55
N GLY A 56 4.84 9.78 -10.81
CA GLY A 56 5.33 8.48 -11.27
C GLY A 56 6.61 8.06 -10.54
N VAL A 57 7.60 8.95 -10.46
CA VAL A 57 8.87 8.72 -9.76
C VAL A 57 8.66 8.52 -8.26
N CYS A 58 7.77 9.29 -7.63
CA CYS A 58 7.42 9.13 -6.21
C CYS A 58 6.80 7.74 -5.96
N GLY A 59 5.90 7.30 -6.85
CA GLY A 59 5.34 5.94 -6.81
C GLY A 59 6.41 4.86 -6.91
N PHE A 60 7.36 5.01 -7.83
CA PHE A 60 8.49 4.10 -7.94
C PHE A 60 9.36 4.08 -6.68
N TYR A 61 9.57 5.25 -6.06
CA TYR A 61 10.31 5.36 -4.80
C TYR A 61 9.59 4.63 -3.66
N CYS A 62 8.27 4.79 -3.49
CA CYS A 62 7.50 4.09 -2.46
C CYS A 62 7.50 2.55 -2.64
N LEU A 63 7.70 2.06 -3.87
CA LEU A 63 7.66 0.62 -4.19
C LEU A 63 9.05 -0.03 -4.28
N ARG A 64 10.12 0.78 -4.30
CA ARG A 64 11.50 0.33 -4.48
C ARG A 64 11.91 -0.66 -3.40
N ASP A 65 11.61 -0.34 -2.14
CA ASP A 65 12.03 -1.14 -1.01
C ASP A 65 11.18 -2.41 -0.87
N GLN A 66 11.77 -3.44 -0.26
CA GLN A 66 11.09 -4.72 -0.04
C GLN A 66 10.00 -4.60 1.01
N SER A 67 10.19 -3.71 1.99
CA SER A 67 9.15 -3.27 2.92
C SER A 67 8.43 -2.06 2.32
N VAL A 68 7.29 -2.29 1.66
CA VAL A 68 6.42 -1.20 1.16
C VAL A 68 6.02 -0.32 2.34
N ASP A 69 6.48 0.93 2.33
CA ASP A 69 6.09 1.92 3.34
C ASP A 69 4.65 2.35 3.08
N MET A 70 3.76 1.97 3.99
CA MET A 70 2.32 2.28 3.90
C MET A 70 2.04 3.76 3.96
N GLN A 71 2.82 4.53 4.70
CA GLN A 71 2.64 5.98 4.79
C GLN A 71 3.03 6.64 3.46
N CYS A 72 4.12 6.18 2.85
CA CYS A 72 4.50 6.59 1.49
C CYS A 72 3.39 6.21 0.48
N LEU A 73 2.88 4.99 0.54
CA LEU A 73 1.84 4.52 -0.37
C LEU A 73 0.52 5.29 -0.23
N MET A 74 0.08 5.60 1.00
CA MET A 74 -1.14 6.36 1.26
C MET A 74 -1.01 7.81 0.78
N SER A 75 0.11 8.47 1.11
CA SER A 75 0.37 9.84 0.66
C SER A 75 0.45 9.92 -0.87
N TRP A 76 1.11 8.96 -1.51
CA TRP A 76 1.12 8.83 -2.96
C TRP A 76 -0.29 8.62 -3.54
N GLY A 77 -1.11 7.75 -2.91
CA GLY A 77 -2.50 7.53 -3.31
C GLY A 77 -3.35 8.80 -3.28
N ILE A 78 -3.22 9.62 -2.23
CA ILE A 78 -3.92 10.91 -2.11
C ILE A 78 -3.47 11.90 -3.18
N ILE A 79 -2.16 11.97 -3.44
CA ILE A 79 -1.61 12.83 -4.52
C ILE A 79 -2.16 12.38 -5.87
N CYS A 80 -2.18 11.07 -6.15
CA CYS A 80 -2.77 10.51 -7.36
C CYS A 80 -4.27 10.82 -7.47
N PHE A 81 -5.03 10.80 -6.36
CA PHE A 81 -6.44 11.15 -6.36
C PHE A 81 -6.68 12.61 -6.78
N ILE A 82 -6.00 13.54 -6.11
CA ILE A 82 -6.14 14.98 -6.37
C ILE A 82 -5.71 15.28 -7.81
N ASN A 83 -4.56 14.76 -8.24
CA ASN A 83 -4.09 14.97 -9.60
C ASN A 83 -5.01 14.31 -10.63
N GLY A 84 -5.53 13.12 -10.34
CA GLY A 84 -6.50 12.43 -11.17
C GLY A 84 -7.77 13.25 -11.41
N ILE A 85 -8.32 13.89 -10.37
CA ILE A 85 -9.48 14.78 -10.51
C ILE A 85 -9.14 16.01 -11.36
N LEU A 86 -7.98 16.65 -11.13
CA LEU A 86 -7.57 17.82 -11.92
C LEU A 86 -7.40 17.47 -13.40
N GLU A 87 -6.93 16.26 -13.70
CA GLU A 87 -6.78 15.75 -15.06
C GLU A 87 -8.13 15.45 -15.70
N VAL A 88 -9.12 14.94 -14.95
CA VAL A 88 -10.51 14.82 -15.42
C VAL A 88 -11.05 16.19 -15.81
N VAL A 89 -10.87 17.22 -14.95
CA VAL A 89 -11.37 18.58 -15.23
C VAL A 89 -10.72 19.16 -16.48
N LYS A 90 -9.39 19.02 -16.62
CA LYS A 90 -8.67 19.46 -17.84
C LYS A 90 -9.11 18.70 -19.08
N PHE A 91 -9.36 17.39 -18.96
CA PHE A 91 -9.86 16.60 -20.07
C PHE A 91 -11.24 17.10 -20.52
N ILE A 92 -12.16 17.35 -19.58
CA ILE A 92 -13.47 17.92 -19.88
C ILE A 92 -13.33 19.29 -20.54
N ASP A 93 -12.47 20.16 -20.00
CA ASP A 93 -12.19 21.48 -20.56
C ASP A 93 -11.70 21.39 -22.02
N ARG A 94 -10.77 20.48 -22.31
CA ARG A 94 -10.32 20.24 -23.69
C ARG A 94 -11.45 19.76 -24.59
N VAL A 95 -12.29 18.83 -24.11
CA VAL A 95 -13.42 18.29 -24.89
C VAL A 95 -14.45 19.37 -25.20
N VAL A 96 -14.74 20.27 -24.26
CA VAL A 96 -15.70 21.38 -24.44
C VAL A 96 -15.19 22.43 -25.42
N HIS A 97 -13.88 22.66 -25.46
CA HIS A 97 -13.25 23.63 -26.37
C HIS A 97 -12.85 23.04 -27.73
N LEU A 98 -13.25 21.80 -28.04
CA LEU A 98 -13.03 21.25 -29.38
C LEU A 98 -13.84 22.05 -30.43
N PRO A 99 -13.25 22.32 -31.62
CA PRO A 99 -13.98 22.98 -32.70
C PRO A 99 -15.25 22.20 -33.07
N PRO A 100 -16.34 22.90 -33.45
CA PRO A 100 -17.56 22.23 -33.87
C PRO A 100 -17.29 21.34 -35.08
N GLY A 101 -17.57 20.03 -34.94
CA GLY A 101 -17.29 19.01 -35.95
C GLY A 101 -16.09 18.11 -35.67
N VAL A 102 -15.31 18.37 -34.61
CA VAL A 102 -14.24 17.47 -34.16
C VAL A 102 -14.76 16.60 -33.02
N GLU A 103 -15.00 15.32 -33.31
CA GLU A 103 -15.37 14.33 -32.29
C GLU A 103 -14.12 13.80 -31.57
N VAL A 104 -14.26 13.45 -30.28
CA VAL A 104 -13.18 12.91 -29.44
C VAL A 104 -12.59 11.64 -30.04
N PHE A 105 -13.44 10.81 -30.63
CA PHE A 105 -13.06 9.62 -31.38
C PHE A 105 -13.74 9.69 -32.74
N SER A 106 -12.99 10.10 -33.77
CA SER A 106 -13.46 10.07 -35.14
C SER A 106 -12.59 9.11 -35.94
N THR A 107 -13.22 8.32 -36.82
CA THR A 107 -12.51 7.50 -37.81
C THR A 107 -11.81 8.36 -38.87
N ASP A 108 -12.24 9.61 -39.02
CA ASP A 108 -11.65 10.56 -39.98
C ASP A 108 -10.40 11.23 -39.40
N ASN A 109 -10.28 11.25 -38.07
CA ASN A 109 -9.06 11.69 -37.40
C ASN A 109 -7.97 10.62 -37.55
N GLY A 110 -6.75 11.04 -37.89
CA GLY A 110 -5.61 10.14 -37.99
C GLY A 110 -5.41 9.31 -36.71
N PHE A 111 -4.95 8.07 -36.86
CA PHE A 111 -4.75 7.11 -35.76
C PHE A 111 -3.98 7.71 -34.56
N GLU A 112 -3.03 8.60 -34.82
CA GLU A 112 -2.25 9.30 -33.80
C GLU A 112 -3.13 10.09 -32.82
N SER A 113 -4.16 10.80 -33.31
CA SER A 113 -5.05 11.60 -32.45
C SER A 113 -5.86 10.72 -31.50
N ASN A 114 -6.46 9.66 -32.05
CA ASN A 114 -7.22 8.68 -31.26
C ASN A 114 -6.31 7.99 -30.22
N PHE A 115 -5.09 7.62 -30.61
CA PHE A 115 -4.12 7.00 -29.71
C PHE A 115 -3.72 7.93 -28.55
N ILE A 116 -3.48 9.22 -28.82
CA ILE A 116 -3.18 10.21 -27.79
C ILE A 116 -4.36 10.35 -26.82
N MET A 117 -5.59 10.43 -27.32
CA MET A 117 -6.79 10.52 -26.47
C MET A 117 -6.94 9.28 -25.57
N VAL A 118 -6.69 8.09 -26.11
CA VAL A 118 -6.69 6.85 -25.31
C VAL A 118 -5.65 6.92 -24.21
N ILE A 119 -4.41 7.34 -24.50
CA ILE A 119 -3.35 7.45 -23.48
C ILE A 119 -3.71 8.45 -22.38
N LEU A 120 -4.31 9.59 -22.75
CA LEU A 120 -4.75 10.59 -21.77
C LEU A 120 -5.80 10.02 -20.81
N ILE A 121 -6.83 9.37 -21.36
CA ILE A 121 -7.89 8.74 -20.57
C ILE A 121 -7.31 7.64 -19.68
N LEU A 122 -6.39 6.84 -20.23
CA LEU A 122 -5.77 5.72 -19.54
C LEU A 122 -4.86 6.21 -18.40
N GLY A 123 -4.12 7.30 -18.60
CA GLY A 123 -3.37 8.01 -17.54
C GLY A 123 -4.28 8.49 -16.42
N MET A 124 -5.38 9.17 -16.73
CA MET A 124 -6.37 9.65 -15.77
C MET A 124 -6.99 8.50 -14.95
N ILE A 125 -7.45 7.44 -15.63
CA ILE A 125 -8.03 6.26 -14.98
C ILE A 125 -7.00 5.57 -14.09
N SER A 126 -5.75 5.44 -14.54
CA SER A 126 -4.71 4.77 -13.76
C SER A 126 -4.44 5.44 -12.42
N MET A 127 -4.42 6.78 -12.35
CA MET A 127 -4.24 7.50 -11.09
C MET A 127 -5.42 7.31 -10.13
N LEU A 128 -6.65 7.29 -10.64
CA LEU A 128 -7.84 6.99 -9.84
C LEU A 128 -7.80 5.55 -9.31
N VAL A 129 -7.39 4.59 -10.13
CA VAL A 129 -7.23 3.19 -9.73
C VAL A 129 -6.15 3.05 -8.66
N VAL A 130 -5.01 3.75 -8.79
CA VAL A 130 -3.96 3.78 -7.75
C VAL A 130 -4.53 4.29 -6.43
N SER A 131 -5.30 5.39 -6.44
CA SER A 131 -5.93 5.93 -5.23
C SER A 131 -6.87 4.93 -4.58
N ILE A 132 -7.74 4.26 -5.36
CA ILE A 132 -8.71 3.29 -4.83
C ILE A 132 -7.97 2.08 -4.23
N LEU A 133 -6.94 1.58 -4.91
CA LEU A 133 -6.13 0.46 -4.41
C LEU A 133 -5.36 0.84 -3.14
N ALA A 134 -4.79 2.05 -3.09
CA ALA A 134 -4.09 2.54 -1.89
C ALA A 134 -5.05 2.63 -0.69
N TYR A 135 -6.28 3.13 -0.90
CA TYR A 135 -7.31 3.15 0.12
C TYR A 135 -7.71 1.75 0.59
N ASN A 136 -7.92 0.81 -0.32
CA ASN A 136 -8.28 -0.57 0.03
C ASN A 136 -7.17 -1.30 0.82
N VAL A 137 -5.92 -1.02 0.50
CA VAL A 137 -4.75 -1.54 1.25
C VAL A 137 -4.71 -0.91 2.65
N TYR A 138 -4.97 0.40 2.75
CA TYR A 138 -5.00 1.11 4.03
C TYR A 138 -6.15 0.65 4.93
N SER A 139 -7.37 0.54 4.40
CA SER A 139 -8.56 0.12 5.16
C SER A 139 -8.44 -1.30 5.73
N ASP A 140 -7.65 -2.15 5.08
CA ASP A 140 -7.36 -3.49 5.59
C ASP A 140 -6.53 -3.43 6.88
N GLN A 141 -5.61 -2.47 7.00
CA GLN A 141 -4.76 -2.33 8.18
C GLN A 141 -5.55 -1.84 9.41
N ASP A 142 -6.50 -0.92 9.22
CA ASP A 142 -7.34 -0.42 10.31
C ASP A 142 -8.18 -1.54 10.93
N LEU A 143 -8.67 -2.49 10.12
CA LEU A 143 -9.43 -3.66 10.60
C LEU A 143 -8.58 -4.58 11.49
N PHE A 144 -7.28 -4.72 11.22
CA PHE A 144 -6.38 -5.55 12.03
C PHE A 144 -5.74 -4.78 13.20
N GLY A 145 -5.62 -3.45 13.11
CA GLY A 145 -5.02 -2.60 14.13
C GLY A 145 -5.98 -2.16 15.24
N SER A 146 -7.27 -1.97 14.93
CA SER A 146 -8.25 -1.44 15.89
C SER A 146 -8.95 -2.50 16.75
N GLY A 147 -8.66 -3.79 16.56
CA GLY A 147 -9.19 -4.90 17.38
C GLY A 147 -8.41 -5.14 18.68
N GLY A 148 -7.46 -4.27 19.02
CA GLY A 148 -6.53 -4.42 20.14
C GLY A 148 -6.81 -3.52 21.34
N ASP A 149 -8.07 -3.28 21.69
CA ASP A 149 -8.47 -2.74 23.02
C ASP A 149 -8.28 -3.78 24.15
N ASP A 150 -7.33 -4.70 23.99
CA ASP A 150 -6.70 -5.39 25.11
C ASP A 150 -5.70 -4.42 25.75
N SER A 151 -6.25 -3.50 26.54
CA SER A 151 -5.61 -2.58 27.49
C SER A 151 -4.72 -3.27 28.54
N SER A 152 -4.38 -4.55 28.35
CA SER A 152 -3.55 -5.39 29.21
C SER A 152 -2.12 -5.63 28.69
N ARG A 153 -1.72 -5.03 27.56
CA ARG A 153 -0.45 -5.36 26.87
C ARG A 153 0.74 -4.42 27.10
N TRP A 154 0.71 -3.59 28.13
CA TRP A 154 1.93 -2.99 28.69
C TRP A 154 2.47 -3.91 29.80
N GLY A 155 3.33 -4.89 29.44
CA GLY A 155 4.17 -5.60 30.41
C GLY A 155 4.31 -7.12 30.28
N GLY A 156 3.72 -7.76 29.27
CA GLY A 156 3.90 -9.21 29.07
C GLY A 156 5.07 -9.54 28.14
N PRO A 157 6.05 -10.39 28.52
CA PRO A 157 7.06 -10.87 27.60
C PRO A 157 6.39 -11.59 26.42
N ARG A 158 6.82 -11.23 25.21
CA ARG A 158 6.34 -11.81 23.94
C ARG A 158 6.48 -13.33 24.01
N GLN A 159 5.37 -14.02 24.28
CA GLN A 159 5.29 -15.46 24.01
C GLN A 159 5.36 -15.60 22.49
N SER A 160 6.50 -16.09 22.01
CA SER A 160 6.70 -16.56 20.65
C SER A 160 5.55 -17.49 20.25
N PRO A 161 5.14 -17.53 18.97
CA PRO A 161 4.03 -18.35 18.50
C PRO A 161 4.29 -19.80 18.91
N ARG A 162 3.53 -20.26 19.90
CA ARG A 162 3.59 -21.64 20.36
C ARG A 162 2.89 -22.45 19.30
N ASN A 163 3.69 -22.89 18.33
CA ASN A 163 3.52 -24.07 17.48
C ASN A 163 2.05 -24.53 17.44
N SER A 164 1.24 -23.92 16.57
CA SER A 164 -0.08 -24.46 16.20
C SER A 164 0.17 -25.77 15.48
N SER A 165 0.32 -26.81 16.29
CA SER A 165 0.44 -28.19 15.90
C SER A 165 -0.88 -28.57 15.23
N TYR A 166 -0.92 -28.49 13.91
CA TYR A 166 -1.83 -29.26 13.08
C TYR A 166 -1.58 -30.73 13.42
N GLY A 167 -2.39 -31.27 14.30
CA GLY A 167 -2.18 -32.59 14.88
C GLY A 167 -3.40 -33.02 15.66
N ALA A 168 -4.50 -33.23 14.95
CA ALA A 168 -5.62 -33.99 15.44
C ALA A 168 -5.15 -35.42 15.77
N VAL A 169 -5.18 -35.81 17.05
CA VAL A 169 -5.43 -37.20 17.46
C VAL A 169 -6.18 -37.18 18.78
N GLN A 170 -7.50 -37.09 18.64
CA GLN A 170 -8.51 -37.92 19.28
C GLN A 170 -8.03 -38.79 20.47
N ASN A 171 -8.46 -38.38 21.66
CA ASN A 171 -8.64 -39.26 22.82
C ASN A 171 -9.45 -40.51 22.41
N PHE A 172 -8.82 -41.68 22.39
CA PHE A 172 -9.50 -42.95 22.62
C PHE A 172 -8.58 -43.86 23.45
N GLY A 173 -9.12 -44.34 24.56
CA GLY A 173 -8.38 -45.06 25.61
C GLY A 173 -7.85 -46.42 25.20
N GLY A 174 -6.98 -46.95 26.05
CA GLY A 174 -6.46 -48.32 25.96
C GLY A 174 -5.12 -48.42 26.65
N GLY A 175 -5.11 -48.87 27.91
CA GLY A 175 -3.88 -48.99 28.70
C GLY A 175 -2.90 -50.02 28.15
N THR A 176 -1.65 -49.94 28.57
CA THR A 176 -0.86 -51.06 29.14
C THR A 176 0.55 -50.60 29.50
N LEU A 177 0.88 -50.84 30.77
CA LEU A 177 2.18 -51.11 31.38
C LEU A 177 3.39 -51.19 30.43
N GLY A 178 4.38 -50.33 30.64
CA GLY A 178 5.68 -50.42 29.97
C GLY A 178 6.67 -49.38 30.47
N SER A 179 7.27 -49.64 31.62
CA SER A 179 8.31 -48.85 32.27
C SER A 179 9.59 -48.73 31.45
N SER A 180 10.07 -47.50 31.21
CA SER A 180 11.49 -47.17 31.06
C SER A 180 11.73 -45.71 31.42
N PRO A 181 12.62 -45.39 32.38
CA PRO A 181 12.89 -44.03 32.82
C PRO A 181 13.88 -43.36 31.86
N ALA A 182 13.38 -42.56 30.92
CA ALA A 182 14.20 -41.63 30.15
C ALA A 182 14.44 -40.36 30.99
N ALA A 183 15.70 -39.99 31.14
CA ALA A 183 16.19 -38.91 31.97
C ALA A 183 15.48 -37.56 31.72
N PRO A 184 15.26 -36.75 32.77
CA PRO A 184 14.66 -35.43 32.60
C PRO A 184 15.65 -34.52 31.87
N ALA A 185 15.36 -34.22 30.60
CA ALA A 185 15.98 -33.11 29.92
C ALA A 185 15.58 -31.83 30.65
N GLN A 186 16.50 -31.30 31.46
CA GLN A 186 16.39 -30.00 32.10
C GLN A 186 16.21 -28.95 30.99
N SER A 187 14.96 -28.56 30.75
CA SER A 187 14.67 -27.33 30.04
C SER A 187 15.22 -26.21 30.91
N GLN A 188 16.35 -25.63 30.49
CA GLN A 188 16.88 -24.43 31.10
C GLN A 188 15.84 -23.32 30.89
N ASN A 189 15.02 -23.16 31.91
CA ASN A 189 14.00 -22.13 32.01
C ASN A 189 14.76 -20.81 32.09
N PHE A 190 14.95 -20.17 30.94
CA PHE A 190 15.63 -18.89 30.85
C PHE A 190 14.71 -17.86 31.53
N GLN A 191 15.02 -17.50 32.77
CA GLN A 191 14.38 -16.38 33.47
C GLN A 191 14.99 -15.09 32.91
N PRO A 192 14.28 -14.32 32.06
CA PRO A 192 14.78 -13.02 31.64
C PRO A 192 14.92 -12.13 32.89
N PHE A 193 16.02 -11.39 32.96
CA PHE A 193 16.37 -10.51 34.06
C PHE A 193 15.19 -9.62 34.47
N GLN A 194 14.56 -9.93 35.61
CA GLN A 194 13.65 -9.03 36.32
C GLN A 194 14.47 -7.91 36.96
N GLY A 195 15.05 -7.04 36.14
CA GLY A 195 15.66 -5.80 36.59
C GLY A 195 14.54 -4.83 36.97
N LYS A 196 14.25 -4.69 38.27
CA LYS A 196 13.41 -3.61 38.80
C LYS A 196 14.17 -2.29 38.58
N GLY A 197 13.88 -1.60 37.48
CA GLY A 197 14.45 -0.29 37.18
C GLY A 197 14.08 0.70 38.26
N ASN A 198 15.06 1.12 39.05
CA ASN A 198 14.90 2.12 40.10
C ASN A 198 14.90 3.50 39.41
N VAL A 199 13.77 4.21 39.44
CA VAL A 199 13.67 5.56 38.87
C VAL A 199 14.25 6.54 39.89
N LEU A 200 15.47 7.03 39.64
CA LEU A 200 16.07 8.11 40.41
C LEU A 200 15.59 9.45 39.83
N GLY A 201 14.74 10.16 40.57
CA GLY A 201 14.32 11.51 40.23
C GLY A 201 12.94 11.86 40.79
N ALA A 202 12.91 12.21 42.07
CA ALA A 202 11.84 12.96 42.71
C ALA A 202 12.44 14.24 43.27
#